data_AF-A0A6B3FX73-F1
#
_entry.id   AF-A0A6B3FX73-F1
#
_cell.length_a   1.000
_cell.length_b   1.000
_cell.length_c   1.000
_cell.angle_alpha   90.00
_cell.angle_beta   90.00
_cell.angle_gamma   90.00
#
_symmetry.space_group_name_H-M   'P 1'
#
loop_
_entity.id
_entity.type
_entity.pdbx_description
1 polymer ?
#
loop_
_entity_poly.entity_id
_entity_poly.type
_entity_poly.pdbx_seq_one_letter_code
_entity_poly.pdbx_strand_id
1 'polypeptide(L)'
;RDTSMEALAGLKAVMPSAIHTAGNSSQISDGAAAILWSSKRMARALKLKPRARIVAQALVGSDPHFHLDGPIDATRAVLGKAGMSLGDIDLVEINEAFA
;
A
#
# COMPACT_ATOMS: atom_id res chain seq x y z
N ARG A 1 1.01 4.59 -20.95
CA ARG A 1 0.52 3.76 -22.07
C ARG A 1 -0.94 4.09 -22.28
N ASP A 2 -1.39 4.21 -23.52
CA ASP A 2 -2.81 4.47 -23.77
C ASP A 2 -3.63 3.27 -23.29
N THR A 3 -4.66 3.55 -22.49
CA THR A 3 -5.51 2.55 -21.84
C THR A 3 -6.97 2.96 -22.06
N SER A 4 -7.79 2.03 -22.55
CA SER A 4 -9.24 2.21 -22.70
C SER A 4 -9.98 1.00 -22.12
N MET A 5 -11.27 1.17 -21.84
CA MET A 5 -12.10 0.07 -21.31
C MET A 5 -12.20 -1.08 -22.31
N GLU A 6 -12.30 -0.76 -23.60
CA GLU A 6 -12.35 -1.72 -24.70
C GLU A 6 -11.06 -2.53 -24.79
N ALA A 7 -9.91 -1.86 -24.67
CA ALA A 7 -8.62 -2.51 -24.69
C ALA A 7 -8.42 -3.43 -23.47
N LEU A 8 -8.82 -3.00 -22.28
CA LEU A 8 -8.74 -3.80 -21.06
C LEU A 8 -9.66 -5.03 -21.12
N ALA A 9 -10.89 -4.87 -21.63
CA ALA A 9 -11.86 -5.96 -21.76
C ALA A 9 -11.42 -7.05 -22.76
N GLY A 10 -10.58 -6.70 -23.74
CA GLY A 10 -10.00 -7.65 -24.69
C GLY A 10 -8.80 -8.46 -24.16
N LEU A 11 -8.32 -8.18 -22.94
CA LEU A 11 -7.15 -8.87 -22.39
C LEU A 11 -7.48 -10.29 -21.94
N LYS A 12 -6.55 -11.22 -22.17
CA LYS A 12 -6.64 -12.59 -21.70
C LYS A 12 -6.41 -12.65 -20.18
N ALA A 13 -7.27 -13.39 -19.49
CA ALA A 13 -7.11 -13.70 -18.07
C ALA A 13 -5.82 -14.49 -17.79
N VAL A 14 -5.22 -14.25 -16.61
CA VAL A 14 -3.99 -14.92 -16.16
C VAL A 14 -4.24 -16.40 -15.90
N MET A 15 -5.43 -16.76 -15.41
CA MET A 15 -5.85 -18.15 -15.16
C MET A 15 -7.22 -18.42 -15.77
N PRO A 16 -7.56 -19.69 -16.07
CA PRO A 16 -8.91 -20.06 -16.47
C PRO A 16 -9.94 -19.56 -15.45
N SER A 17 -11.01 -18.92 -15.94
CA SER A 17 -12.09 -18.37 -15.12
C SER A 17 -11.70 -17.26 -14.14
N ALA A 18 -10.48 -16.72 -14.21
CA ALA A 18 -10.09 -15.54 -13.43
C ALA A 18 -10.52 -14.24 -14.11
N ILE A 19 -10.68 -13.18 -13.32
CA ILE A 19 -10.99 -11.82 -13.80
C ILE A 19 -9.74 -10.94 -13.96
N HIS A 20 -8.61 -11.38 -13.38
CA HIS A 20 -7.35 -10.66 -13.43
C HIS A 20 -6.59 -10.95 -14.73
N THR A 21 -6.07 -9.88 -15.31
CA THR A 21 -5.29 -9.80 -16.55
C THR A 21 -4.04 -8.97 -16.28
N ALA A 22 -3.15 -8.83 -17.27
CA ALA A 22 -2.03 -7.89 -17.17
C ALA A 22 -2.48 -6.41 -17.04
N GLY A 23 -3.75 -6.09 -17.29
CA GLY A 23 -4.27 -4.73 -17.21
C GLY A 23 -4.71 -4.28 -15.82
N ASN A 24 -4.97 -5.22 -14.92
CA ASN A 24 -5.47 -5.00 -13.56
C ASN A 24 -4.69 -5.82 -12.50
N SER A 25 -3.44 -6.11 -12.82
CA SER A 25 -2.46 -6.73 -11.93
C SER A 25 -1.20 -5.87 -11.91
N SER A 26 -0.49 -5.86 -10.79
CA SER A 26 0.80 -5.20 -10.67
C SER A 26 1.83 -5.75 -11.68
N GLN A 27 2.71 -4.87 -12.15
CA GLN A 27 3.76 -5.22 -13.10
C GLN A 27 5.01 -5.72 -12.38
N ILE A 28 5.67 -6.74 -12.94
CA ILE A 28 7.04 -7.05 -12.56
C ILE A 28 7.90 -5.84 -12.96
N SER A 29 8.60 -5.27 -11.99
CA SER A 29 9.32 -4.01 -12.13
C SER A 29 10.65 -4.06 -11.38
N ASP A 30 11.66 -3.35 -11.90
CA ASP A 30 12.94 -3.15 -11.23
C ASP A 30 13.04 -1.72 -10.70
N GLY A 31 13.39 -1.55 -9.42
CA GLY A 31 13.51 -0.23 -8.80
C GLY A 31 14.05 -0.28 -7.36
N ALA A 32 14.50 0.88 -6.86
CA ALA A 32 14.96 1.04 -5.49
C ALA A 32 14.48 2.38 -4.91
N ALA A 33 14.28 2.42 -3.58
CA ALA A 33 13.91 3.61 -2.84
C ALA A 33 14.68 3.67 -1.51
N ALA A 34 14.86 4.88 -0.96
CA ALA A 34 15.52 5.09 0.32
C ALA A 34 14.84 6.20 1.13
N ILE A 35 14.79 6.04 2.46
CA ILE A 35 14.29 7.03 3.41
C ILE A 35 15.35 7.25 4.49
N LEU A 36 15.76 8.51 4.69
CA LEU A 36 16.64 8.88 5.79
C LEU A 36 15.82 9.13 7.07
N TRP A 37 16.07 8.32 8.10
CA TRP A 37 15.49 8.48 9.42
C TRP A 37 16.46 9.15 10.39
N SER A 38 15.91 9.90 11.34
CA SER A 38 16.68 10.51 12.42
C SER A 38 15.82 10.74 13.64
N SER A 39 16.44 10.76 14.82
CA SER A 39 15.78 11.29 16.00
C SER A 39 15.50 12.79 15.82
N LYS A 40 14.42 13.29 16.42
CA LYS A 40 14.10 14.72 16.39
C LYS A 40 15.25 15.59 16.92
N ARG A 41 15.99 15.10 17.92
CA ARG A 41 17.16 15.78 18.49
C ARG A 41 18.28 15.93 17.46
N MET A 42 18.63 14.84 16.78
CA MET A 42 19.69 14.85 15.78
C MET A 42 19.30 15.69 14.56
N ALA A 43 18.05 15.57 14.08
CA ALA A 43 17.54 16.42 13.00
C ALA A 43 17.69 17.92 13.34
N ARG A 44 17.38 18.34 14.57
CA ARG A 44 17.59 19.73 15.03
C ARG A 44 19.07 20.11 15.10
N ALA A 45 19.92 19.25 15.65
CA ALA A 45 21.36 19.51 15.76
C ALA A 45 22.01 19.71 14.37
N LEU A 46 21.58 18.91 13.40
CA LEU A 46 22.00 19.00 12.00
C LEU A 46 21.21 20.04 11.19
N LYS A 47 20.32 20.82 11.82
CA LYS A 47 19.48 21.85 11.18
C LYS A 47 18.60 21.32 10.03
N LEU A 48 18.21 20.05 10.07
CA LEU A 48 17.27 19.43 9.14
C LEU A 48 15.82 19.65 9.59
N LYS A 49 14.92 19.98 8.67
CA LYS A 49 13.47 20.14 8.93
C LYS A 49 12.78 18.75 8.93
N PRO A 50 12.21 18.28 10.05
CA PRO A 50 11.43 17.04 10.07
C PRO A 50 10.21 17.13 9.13
N ARG A 51 9.97 16.07 8.34
CA ARG A 51 8.91 16.04 7.31
C ARG A 51 7.67 15.26 7.73
N ALA A 52 7.84 14.18 8.49
CA ALA A 52 6.76 13.30 8.96
C ALA A 52 7.22 12.51 10.19
N ARG A 53 6.28 11.77 10.81
CA ARG A 53 6.52 10.78 11.85
C ARG A 53 5.54 9.62 11.67
N ILE A 54 5.90 8.43 12.14
CA ILE A 54 4.94 7.32 12.28
C ILE A 54 4.01 7.63 13.46
N VAL A 55 2.70 7.54 13.23
CA VAL A 55 1.68 7.63 14.30
C VAL A 55 1.47 6.25 14.92
N ALA A 56 1.21 5.25 14.09
CA ALA A 56 1.10 3.84 14.46
C ALA A 56 1.71 2.96 13.36
N GLN A 57 2.18 1.77 13.74
CA GLN A 57 2.65 0.73 12.81
C GLN A 57 2.14 -0.64 13.27
N ALA A 58 1.91 -1.54 12.32
CA ALA A 58 1.52 -2.92 12.59
C ALA A 58 2.06 -3.85 11.50
N LEU A 59 2.41 -5.06 11.93
CA LEU A 59 2.59 -6.24 11.09
C LEU A 59 1.75 -7.33 11.73
N VAL A 60 0.82 -7.92 10.98
CA VAL A 60 -0.16 -8.88 11.48
C VAL A 60 -0.30 -10.04 10.50
N GLY A 61 -0.66 -11.22 11.02
CA GLY A 61 -1.13 -12.31 10.17
C GLY A 61 -2.55 -12.03 9.67
N SER A 62 -2.92 -12.65 8.54
CA SER A 62 -4.26 -12.58 7.96
C SER A 62 -4.75 -13.98 7.58
N ASP A 63 -5.99 -14.08 7.10
CA ASP A 63 -6.59 -15.35 6.69
C ASP A 63 -5.78 -15.98 5.53
N PRO A 64 -5.16 -17.16 5.73
CA PRO A 64 -4.38 -17.82 4.70
C PRO A 64 -5.24 -18.33 3.52
N HIS A 65 -6.56 -18.47 3.69
CA HIS A 65 -7.46 -18.85 2.60
C HIS A 65 -7.50 -17.78 1.50
N PHE A 66 -7.70 -16.52 1.91
CA PHE A 66 -7.70 -15.38 0.99
C PHE A 66 -6.31 -14.85 0.69
N HIS A 67 -5.37 -15.06 1.63
CA HIS A 67 -3.94 -14.77 1.55
C HIS A 67 -3.58 -13.27 1.43
N LEU A 68 -4.19 -12.54 0.50
CA LEU A 68 -3.85 -11.16 0.15
C LEU A 68 -4.85 -10.11 0.66
N ASP A 69 -5.86 -10.52 1.44
CA ASP A 69 -6.85 -9.62 2.04
C ASP A 69 -6.38 -8.98 3.37
N GLY A 70 -5.11 -9.20 3.74
CA GLY A 70 -4.48 -8.68 4.94
C GLY A 70 -4.48 -7.15 5.15
N PRO A 71 -4.58 -6.28 4.10
CA PRO A 71 -4.74 -4.84 4.32
C PRO A 71 -5.92 -4.48 5.22
N ILE A 72 -7.00 -5.27 5.21
CA ILE A 72 -8.16 -5.04 6.08
C ILE A 72 -7.76 -5.13 7.56
N ASP A 73 -7.07 -6.20 7.95
CA ASP A 73 -6.68 -6.43 9.35
C ASP A 73 -5.57 -5.50 9.81
N ALA A 74 -4.58 -5.25 8.94
CA ALA A 74 -3.52 -4.30 9.21
C ALA A 74 -4.08 -2.87 9.43
N THR A 75 -5.05 -2.45 8.61
CA THR A 75 -5.70 -1.15 8.72
C THR A 75 -6.47 -1.01 10.04
N ARG A 76 -7.27 -2.02 10.41
CA ARG A 76 -7.94 -2.05 11.72
C ARG A 76 -6.94 -1.93 12.87
N ALA A 77 -5.83 -2.65 12.79
CA ALA A 77 -4.81 -2.65 13.84
C ALA A 77 -4.11 -1.29 14.00
N VAL A 78 -3.73 -0.61 12.91
CA VAL A 78 -3.07 0.70 13.00
C VAL A 78 -4.02 1.81 13.40
N LEU A 79 -5.27 1.80 12.91
CA LEU A 79 -6.29 2.76 13.32
C LEU A 79 -6.64 2.61 14.80
N GLY A 80 -6.82 1.38 15.28
CA GLY A 80 -7.04 1.09 16.70
C GLY A 80 -5.88 1.55 17.60
N LYS A 81 -4.63 1.32 17.18
CA LYS A 81 -3.43 1.81 17.90
C LYS A 81 -3.33 3.35 17.92
N ALA A 82 -3.75 3.99 16.84
CA ALA A 82 -3.72 5.45 16.72
C ALA A 82 -4.91 6.14 17.43
N GLY A 83 -5.96 5.38 17.77
CA GLY A 83 -7.22 5.94 18.26
C GLY A 83 -7.94 6.77 17.18
N MET A 84 -7.82 6.37 15.92
CA MET A 84 -8.36 7.07 14.75
C MET A 84 -9.37 6.20 14.01
N SER A 85 -10.19 6.84 13.18
CA SER A 85 -11.05 6.20 12.19
C SER A 85 -10.49 6.39 10.77
N LEU A 86 -11.04 5.69 9.79
CA LEU A 86 -10.64 5.89 8.39
C LEU A 86 -10.97 7.31 7.89
N GLY A 87 -12.00 7.95 8.43
CA GLY A 87 -12.37 9.32 8.08
C GLY A 87 -11.38 10.39 8.55
N ASP A 88 -10.46 10.04 9.45
CA ASP A 88 -9.39 10.93 9.91
C ASP A 88 -8.13 10.84 9.01
N ILE A 89 -8.16 10.02 7.96
CA ILE A 89 -7.04 9.80 7.05
C ILE A 89 -7.24 10.61 5.77
N ASP A 90 -6.37 11.58 5.54
CA ASP A 90 -6.43 12.45 4.35
C ASP A 90 -6.05 11.71 3.06
N LEU A 91 -5.10 10.77 3.13
CA LEU A 91 -4.56 10.04 1.99
C LEU A 91 -4.24 8.59 2.38
N VAL A 92 -4.67 7.66 1.52
CA VAL A 92 -4.40 6.23 1.66
C VAL A 92 -3.49 5.78 0.52
N GLU A 93 -2.42 5.11 0.88
CA GLU A 93 -1.58 4.35 -0.04
C GLU A 93 -1.77 2.86 0.29
N ILE A 94 -2.47 2.15 -0.58
CA ILE A 94 -2.64 0.71 -0.53
C ILE A 94 -2.00 0.13 -1.79
N ASN A 95 -1.09 -0.83 -1.64
CA ASN A 95 -0.41 -1.40 -2.79
C ASN A 95 -1.41 -2.16 -3.69
N GLU A 96 -1.49 -1.77 -4.95
CA GLU A 96 -2.40 -2.32 -5.96
C GLU A 96 -1.85 -3.61 -6.57
N ALA A 97 -1.70 -4.66 -5.74
CA ALA A 97 -1.21 -5.95 -6.22
C ALA A 97 -2.12 -6.52 -7.31
N PHE A 98 -3.43 -6.45 -7.06
CA PHE A 98 -4.53 -6.86 -7.93
C PHE A 98 -5.76 -5.97 -7.63
N ALA A 99 -6.59 -5.72 -8.64
CA ALA A 99 -7.86 -4.99 -8.50
C ALA A 99 -8.97 -5.83 -7.84
#